data_AF-A0A8J3UQ36-F1
#
_entry.id   AF-A0A8J3UQ36-F1
#
_cell.length_a   1.000
_cell.length_b   1.000
_cell.length_c   1.000
_cell.angle_alpha   90.00
_cell.angle_beta   90.00
_cell.angle_gamma   90.00
#
_symmetry.space_group_name_H-M   'P 1'
#
loop_
_entity.id
_entity.type
_entity.pdbx_description
1 polymer ?
#
loop_
_entity_poly.entity_id
_entity_poly.type
_entity_poly.pdbx_seq_one_letter_code
_entity_poly.pdbx_strand_id
1 'polypeptide(L)'
;MSDMVPPLADDMAVRRLYVVMYARDNESGANQSQEQPAADRVNAAVDAFRMLSDATRLRLMWLLSHGEYDVSSLAETIAVARPLVSQHLAKLRLAGLVHTRRDGRRVVYRARDSHVRALIAEALFHADHEVAGTPRHD
;
A
#
# COMPACT_ATOMS: atom_id res chain seq x y z
N MET A 1 15.07 21.50 17.31
CA MET A 1 16.37 22.08 17.70
C MET A 1 16.59 21.67 19.15
N SER A 2 17.58 20.81 19.37
CA SER A 2 18.17 20.37 20.65
C SER A 2 17.29 19.79 21.76
N ASP A 3 17.69 18.57 22.13
CA ASP A 3 17.59 17.91 23.42
C ASP A 3 17.35 18.81 24.64
N MET A 4 16.47 18.32 25.51
CA MET A 4 16.72 18.42 26.94
C MET A 4 16.34 17.10 27.60
N VAL A 5 17.28 16.15 27.57
CA VAL A 5 17.29 15.00 28.49
C VAL A 5 17.41 15.58 29.91
N PRO A 6 16.43 15.40 30.81
CA PRO A 6 16.59 15.81 32.19
C PRO A 6 17.61 14.92 32.89
N PRO A 7 18.40 15.45 33.83
CA PRO A 7 19.51 14.71 34.44
C PRO A 7 18.97 13.51 35.23
N LEU A 8 19.68 12.38 35.11
CA LEU A 8 19.51 11.21 35.97
C LEU A 8 19.82 11.62 37.42
N ALA A 9 18.78 11.99 38.17
CA ALA A 9 18.81 12.04 39.62
C ALA A 9 18.41 10.65 40.14
N ASP A 10 19.36 9.99 40.79
CA ASP A 10 19.29 8.59 41.25
C ASP A 10 18.48 8.46 42.55
N ASP A 11 17.23 8.94 42.53
CA ASP A 11 16.30 8.87 43.66
C ASP A 11 15.13 7.91 43.36
N MET A 12 15.12 6.76 44.05
CA MET A 12 14.07 5.74 43.94
C MET A 12 12.69 6.26 44.35
N ALA A 13 12.59 7.27 45.22
CA ALA A 13 11.31 7.86 45.61
C ALA A 13 10.71 8.66 44.45
N VAL A 14 11.54 9.37 43.69
CA VAL A 14 11.13 10.11 42.48
C VAL A 14 10.74 9.14 41.38
N ARG A 15 11.47 8.03 41.17
CA ARG A 15 11.06 6.96 40.23
C ARG A 15 9.69 6.37 40.57
N ARG A 16 9.42 6.09 41.85
CA ARG A 16 8.14 5.51 42.28
C ARG A 16 6.99 6.51 42.16
N LEU A 17 7.25 7.79 42.41
CA LEU A 17 6.25 8.86 42.23
C LEU A 17 6.00 9.16 40.74
N TYR A 18 7.02 9.09 39.88
CA TYR A 18 6.89 9.26 38.43
C TYR A 18 6.09 8.12 37.80
N VAL A 19 6.35 6.87 38.18
CA VAL A 19 5.57 5.71 37.72
C VAL A 19 4.11 5.80 38.20
N VAL A 20 3.86 6.27 39.42
CA VAL A 20 2.49 6.41 39.96
C VAL A 20 1.75 7.64 39.41
N MET A 21 2.45 8.72 39.05
CA MET A 21 1.82 9.92 38.49
C MET A 21 1.54 9.81 36.99
N TYR A 22 2.43 9.16 36.21
CA TYR A 22 2.18 8.89 34.78
C TYR A 22 1.28 7.67 34.54
N ALA A 23 1.01 6.84 35.55
CA ALA A 23 0.08 5.71 35.43
C ALA A 23 -1.37 6.05 35.80
N ARG A 24 -1.71 7.31 36.06
CA ARG A 24 -3.05 7.70 36.55
C ARG A 24 -3.86 8.63 35.66
N ASP A 25 -3.38 8.94 34.46
CA ASP A 25 -4.20 9.56 33.42
C ASP A 25 -4.52 8.53 32.33
N ASN A 26 -5.71 7.91 32.48
CA ASN A 26 -6.53 7.32 31.43
C ASN A 26 -5.89 6.19 30.59
N GLU A 27 -5.98 4.90 30.92
CA GLU A 27 -7.20 4.13 31.21
C GLU A 27 -8.44 4.44 30.32
N SER A 28 -8.22 4.87 29.07
CA SER A 28 -9.29 4.99 28.05
C SER A 28 -8.89 4.55 26.63
N GLY A 29 -7.94 3.61 26.48
CA GLY A 29 -7.51 3.09 25.17
C GLY A 29 -7.61 1.58 24.97
N ALA A 30 -7.88 0.81 26.03
CA ALA A 30 -7.70 -0.65 26.02
C ALA A 30 -8.90 -1.47 25.49
N ASN A 31 -9.78 -0.87 24.68
CA ASN A 31 -10.81 -1.64 23.97
C ASN A 31 -11.28 -0.94 22.68
N GLN A 32 -10.36 -0.59 21.79
CA GLN A 32 -10.71 -0.70 20.37
C GLN A 32 -10.70 -2.20 20.06
N SER A 33 -11.77 -2.89 20.44
CA SER A 33 -12.09 -4.23 19.96
C SER A 33 -11.63 -4.29 18.51
N GLN A 34 -10.70 -5.18 18.17
CA GLN A 34 -10.25 -5.37 16.79
C GLN A 34 -11.49 -5.70 15.95
N GLU A 35 -12.12 -4.67 15.39
CA GLU A 35 -13.44 -4.78 14.79
C GLU A 35 -13.21 -5.47 13.46
N GLN A 36 -13.63 -6.74 13.38
CA GLN A 36 -13.42 -7.56 12.21
C GLN A 36 -13.98 -6.83 10.98
N PRO A 37 -13.23 -6.73 9.87
CA PRO A 37 -13.72 -6.05 8.69
C PRO A 37 -15.00 -6.72 8.18
N ALA A 38 -15.98 -5.91 7.78
CA ALA A 38 -17.23 -6.39 7.20
C ALA A 38 -16.94 -7.37 6.04
N ALA A 39 -17.72 -8.46 5.96
CA ALA A 39 -17.49 -9.55 4.99
C ALA A 39 -17.40 -9.05 3.54
N ASP A 40 -18.23 -8.07 3.15
CA ASP A 40 -18.21 -7.49 1.80
C ASP A 40 -16.89 -6.77 1.48
N ARG A 41 -16.29 -6.08 2.48
CA ARG A 41 -14.97 -5.45 2.32
C ARG A 41 -13.89 -6.49 2.12
N VAL A 42 -13.94 -7.59 2.87
CA VAL A 42 -13.00 -8.71 2.74
C VAL A 42 -13.13 -9.35 1.36
N ASN A 43 -14.36 -9.64 0.90
CA ASN A 43 -14.59 -10.22 -0.42
C ASN A 43 -14.09 -9.31 -1.55
N ALA A 44 -14.36 -8.00 -1.46
CA ALA A 44 -13.84 -7.02 -2.42
C ALA A 44 -12.30 -6.99 -2.45
N ALA A 45 -11.66 -7.05 -1.28
CA ALA A 45 -10.20 -7.12 -1.18
C ALA A 45 -9.64 -8.43 -1.78
N VAL A 46 -10.27 -9.57 -1.49
CA VAL A 46 -9.90 -10.87 -2.07
C VAL A 46 -10.00 -10.84 -3.60
N ASP A 47 -11.05 -10.26 -4.16
CA ASP A 47 -11.20 -10.16 -5.62
C ASP A 47 -10.18 -9.22 -6.24
N ALA A 48 -9.86 -8.10 -5.57
CA ALA A 48 -8.75 -7.24 -5.97
C ALA A 48 -7.41 -8.00 -5.95
N PHE A 49 -7.13 -8.77 -4.89
CA PHE A 49 -5.90 -9.56 -4.79
C PHE A 49 -5.82 -10.65 -5.84
N ARG A 50 -6.89 -11.40 -6.09
CA ARG A 50 -6.96 -12.37 -7.20
C ARG A 50 -6.67 -11.70 -8.54
N MET A 51 -7.20 -10.49 -8.74
CA MET A 51 -6.89 -9.71 -9.93
C MET A 51 -5.43 -9.26 -9.93
N LEU A 52 -4.78 -8.98 -8.81
CA LEU A 52 -3.38 -8.55 -8.77
C LEU A 52 -2.35 -9.70 -8.79
N SER A 53 -2.73 -10.94 -8.48
CA SER A 53 -1.82 -12.11 -8.45
C SER A 53 -1.36 -12.60 -9.84
N ASP A 54 -0.72 -11.73 -10.61
CA ASP A 54 -0.14 -11.99 -11.92
C ASP A 54 0.99 -10.99 -12.20
N ALA A 55 2.15 -11.50 -12.61
CA ALA A 55 3.34 -10.69 -12.78
C ALA A 55 3.17 -9.57 -13.83
N THR A 56 2.48 -9.85 -14.94
CA THR A 56 2.24 -8.84 -15.99
C THR A 56 1.33 -7.74 -15.45
N ARG A 57 0.28 -8.10 -14.71
CA ARG A 57 -0.63 -7.12 -14.11
C ARG A 57 0.04 -6.27 -13.04
N LEU A 58 0.90 -6.84 -12.20
CA LEU A 58 1.69 -6.05 -11.24
C LEU A 58 2.64 -5.08 -11.94
N ARG A 59 3.35 -5.50 -12.99
CA ARG A 59 4.21 -4.59 -13.78
C ARG A 59 3.41 -3.46 -14.43
N LEU A 60 2.24 -3.75 -15.00
CA LEU A 60 1.35 -2.74 -15.54
C LEU A 60 0.88 -1.77 -14.45
N MET A 61 0.40 -2.30 -13.31
CA MET A 61 -0.11 -1.48 -12.20
C MET A 61 0.99 -0.62 -11.58
N TRP A 62 2.24 -1.09 -11.53
CA TRP A 62 3.38 -0.28 -11.12
C TRP A 62 3.55 0.93 -12.04
N LEU A 63 3.63 0.74 -13.36
CA LEU A 63 3.73 1.85 -14.31
C LEU A 63 2.54 2.81 -14.18
N LEU A 64 1.32 2.28 -14.16
CA LEU A 64 0.08 3.06 -14.05
C LEU A 64 -0.09 3.79 -12.72
N SER A 65 0.68 3.42 -11.69
CA SER A 65 0.71 4.14 -10.41
C SER A 65 1.53 5.42 -10.47
N HIS A 66 2.42 5.54 -11.46
CA HIS A 66 3.34 6.66 -11.64
C HIS A 66 2.95 7.61 -12.78
N GLY A 67 1.92 7.28 -13.56
CA GLY A 67 1.51 8.12 -14.68
C GLY A 67 0.37 7.53 -15.51
N GLU A 68 0.04 8.23 -16.60
CA GLU A 68 -0.94 7.78 -17.57
C GLU A 68 -0.23 7.23 -18.81
N TYR A 69 -0.62 6.04 -19.28
CA TYR A 69 0.03 5.38 -20.41
C TYR A 69 -0.99 4.79 -21.38
N ASP A 70 -0.69 4.83 -22.68
CA ASP A 70 -1.46 4.08 -23.68
C ASP A 70 -0.98 2.62 -23.77
N VAL A 71 -1.83 1.78 -24.38
CA VAL A 71 -1.57 0.33 -24.49
C VAL A 71 -0.29 0.00 -25.25
N SER A 72 0.12 0.81 -26.23
CA SER A 72 1.34 0.58 -27.01
C SER A 72 2.57 0.88 -26.17
N SER A 73 2.59 2.03 -25.48
CA SER A 73 3.70 2.38 -24.57
C SER A 73 3.88 1.34 -23.45
N LEU A 74 2.77 0.84 -22.89
CA LEU A 74 2.84 -0.22 -21.88
C LEU A 74 3.43 -1.51 -22.46
N ALA A 75 2.94 -1.96 -23.62
CA ALA A 75 3.41 -3.17 -24.29
C ALA A 75 4.91 -3.12 -24.61
N GLU A 76 5.39 -1.97 -25.10
CA GLU A 76 6.81 -1.73 -25.35
C GLU A 76 7.63 -1.76 -24.05
N THR A 77 7.18 -1.06 -23.01
CA THR A 77 7.92 -0.92 -21.74
C THR A 77 8.11 -2.25 -21.04
N ILE A 78 7.08 -3.11 -21.01
CA ILE A 78 7.16 -4.42 -20.32
C ILE A 78 7.56 -5.57 -21.25
N ALA A 79 7.86 -5.28 -22.52
CA ALA A 79 8.19 -6.27 -23.55
C ALA A 79 7.15 -7.40 -23.69
N VAL A 80 5.86 -7.05 -23.64
CA VAL A 80 4.73 -8.00 -23.79
C VAL A 80 3.89 -7.62 -25.00
N ALA A 81 3.40 -8.63 -25.72
CA ALA A 81 2.55 -8.42 -26.88
C ALA A 81 1.30 -7.57 -26.56
N ARG A 82 1.06 -6.56 -27.39
CA ARG A 82 -0.05 -5.60 -27.23
C ARG A 82 -1.44 -6.24 -27.02
N PRO A 83 -1.83 -7.35 -27.71
CA PRO A 83 -3.11 -8.01 -27.44
C PRO A 83 -3.23 -8.53 -26.00
N LEU A 84 -2.15 -9.09 -25.44
CA LEU A 84 -2.12 -9.58 -24.07
C LEU A 84 -2.21 -8.43 -23.07
N VAL A 85 -1.48 -7.33 -23.29
CA VAL A 85 -1.60 -6.11 -22.48
C VAL A 85 -3.03 -5.56 -22.51
N SER A 86 -3.64 -5.47 -23.70
CA SER A 86 -5.03 -5.03 -23.83
C SER A 86 -6.00 -5.93 -23.06
N GLN A 87 -5.79 -7.25 -23.07
CA GLN A 87 -6.60 -8.20 -22.31
C GLN A 87 -6.45 -7.98 -20.79
N HIS A 88 -5.21 -7.79 -20.30
CA HIS A 88 -4.97 -7.49 -18.90
C HIS A 88 -5.60 -6.15 -18.47
N LEU A 89 -5.43 -5.10 -19.27
CA LEU A 89 -6.05 -3.79 -19.00
C LEU A 89 -7.58 -3.85 -19.00
N ALA A 90 -8.19 -4.66 -19.86
CA ALA A 90 -9.63 -4.88 -19.85
C ALA A 90 -10.09 -5.54 -18.54
N LYS A 91 -9.38 -6.58 -18.07
CA LYS A 91 -9.66 -7.24 -16.79
C LYS A 91 -9.48 -6.28 -15.60
N LEU A 92 -8.38 -5.52 -15.57
CA LEU A 92 -8.11 -4.52 -14.54
C LEU A 92 -9.18 -3.42 -14.51
N ARG A 93 -9.69 -3.00 -15.68
CA ARG A 93 -10.77 -2.03 -15.77
C ARG A 93 -12.08 -2.61 -15.25
N LEU A 94 -12.41 -3.85 -15.59
CA LEU A 94 -13.61 -4.52 -15.08
C LEU A 94 -13.56 -4.70 -13.55
N ALA A 95 -12.38 -4.97 -13.00
CA ALA A 95 -12.15 -5.02 -11.55
C ALA A 95 -12.13 -3.63 -10.88
N GLY A 96 -12.25 -2.54 -11.66
CA GLY A 96 -12.23 -1.18 -11.11
C GLY A 96 -10.88 -0.81 -10.49
N LEU A 97 -9.76 -1.34 -10.99
CA LEU A 97 -8.41 -1.00 -10.51
C LEU A 97 -7.74 0.11 -11.32
N VAL A 98 -8.25 0.38 -12.53
CA VAL A 98 -7.74 1.41 -13.43
C VAL A 98 -8.84 2.32 -13.95
N HIS A 99 -8.49 3.57 -14.22
CA HIS A 99 -9.29 4.49 -15.00
C HIS A 99 -8.77 4.60 -16.42
N THR A 100 -9.66 4.97 -17.33
CA THR A 100 -9.31 5.24 -18.73
C THR A 100 -9.88 6.57 -19.18
N ARG A 101 -9.12 7.31 -19.98
CA ARG A 101 -9.64 8.46 -20.73
C ARG A 101 -9.17 8.40 -22.18
N ARG A 102 -9.89 9.11 -23.05
CA ARG A 102 -9.42 9.33 -24.43
C ARG A 102 -8.43 10.49 -24.44
N ASP A 103 -7.36 10.31 -25.21
CA ASP A 103 -6.36 11.32 -25.50
C ASP A 103 -6.15 11.37 -27.02
N GLY A 104 -6.84 12.30 -27.68
CA GLY A 104 -6.98 12.32 -29.13
C GLY A 104 -7.54 11.01 -29.67
N ARG A 105 -6.72 10.28 -30.45
CA ARG A 105 -7.07 8.96 -31.02
C ARG A 105 -6.70 7.78 -30.13
N ARG A 106 -6.03 8.01 -28.99
CA ARG A 106 -5.54 6.97 -28.09
C ARG A 106 -6.44 6.85 -26.86
N VAL A 107 -6.37 5.69 -26.20
CA VAL A 107 -6.92 5.49 -24.86
C VAL A 107 -5.74 5.35 -23.92
N VAL A 108 -5.69 6.21 -22.90
CA VAL A 108 -4.68 6.16 -21.84
C VAL A 108 -5.31 5.61 -20.56
N TYR A 109 -4.49 4.90 -19.79
CA TYR A 109 -4.84 4.20 -18.57
C TYR A 109 -4.06 4.80 -17.41
N ARG A 110 -4.63 4.72 -16.20
CA ARG A 110 -3.96 5.09 -14.94
C ARG A 110 -4.54 4.30 -13.78
N ALA A 111 -3.78 4.15 -12.68
CA ALA A 111 -4.31 3.56 -11.45
C ALA A 111 -5.53 4.37 -10.95
N ARG A 112 -6.55 3.68 -10.41
CA ARG A 112 -7.84 4.29 -10.07
C ARG A 112 -7.70 5.46 -9.10
N ASP A 113 -7.04 5.24 -7.97
CA ASP A 113 -6.93 6.20 -6.87
C ASP A 113 -5.64 6.00 -6.07
N SER A 114 -5.45 6.81 -5.03
CA SER A 114 -4.29 6.75 -4.14
C SER A 114 -4.21 5.45 -3.33
N HIS A 115 -5.34 4.82 -3.00
CA HIS A 115 -5.33 3.57 -2.23
C HIS A 115 -4.80 2.43 -3.07
N VAL A 116 -5.21 2.34 -4.34
CA VAL A 116 -4.67 1.34 -5.28
C VAL A 116 -3.16 1.55 -5.49
N ARG A 117 -2.70 2.81 -5.64
CA ARG A 117 -1.28 3.11 -5.77
C ARG A 117 -0.47 2.68 -4.54
N ALA A 118 -0.96 3.03 -3.35
CA ALA A 118 -0.32 2.67 -2.09
C ALA A 118 -0.23 1.15 -1.91
N LEU A 119 -1.30 0.41 -2.23
CA LEU A 119 -1.32 -1.05 -2.17
C LEU A 119 -0.24 -1.69 -3.05
N ILE A 120 -0.09 -1.21 -4.29
CA ILE A 120 0.90 -1.75 -5.22
C ILE A 120 2.33 -1.45 -4.75
N ALA A 121 2.56 -0.23 -4.27
CA ALA A 121 3.86 0.16 -3.72
C ALA A 121 4.22 -0.70 -2.51
N GLU A 122 3.32 -0.82 -1.54
CA GLU A 122 3.53 -1.63 -0.33
C GLU A 122 3.80 -3.09 -0.66
N ALA A 123 3.02 -3.68 -1.57
CA ALA A 123 3.21 -5.08 -1.97
C ALA A 123 4.59 -5.34 -2.60
N LEU A 124 5.10 -4.39 -3.41
CA LEU A 124 6.41 -4.53 -4.04
C LEU A 124 7.55 -4.23 -3.06
N PHE A 125 7.43 -3.22 -2.19
CA PHE A 125 8.42 -2.97 -1.14
C PHE A 125 8.54 -4.14 -0.16
N HIS A 126 7.41 -4.76 0.21
CA HIS A 126 7.42 -5.96 1.03
C HIS A 126 8.15 -7.12 0.32
N ALA A 127 7.90 -7.31 -0.99
CA ALA A 127 8.61 -8.32 -1.78
C ALA A 127 10.12 -8.03 -1.91
N ASP A 128 10.51 -6.75 -2.02
CA ASP A 128 11.92 -6.35 -2.04
C ASP A 128 12.63 -6.76 -0.75
N HIS A 129 11.99 -6.66 0.42
CA HIS A 129 12.57 -7.14 1.68
C HIS A 129 12.78 -8.65 1.71
N GLU A 130 11.88 -9.43 1.10
CA GLU A 130 12.02 -10.89 1.01
C GLU A 130 13.10 -11.31 -0.02
N VAL A 131 13.33 -10.51 -1.08
CA VAL A 131 14.33 -10.79 -2.13
C VAL A 131 15.73 -10.23 -1.77
N ALA A 132 15.81 -9.10 -1.09
CA ALA A 132 17.07 -8.41 -0.78
C ALA A 132 17.79 -8.94 0.48
N GLY A 133 17.14 -9.77 1.31
CA GLY A 133 17.75 -10.33 2.52
C GLY A 133 18.16 -9.29 3.58
N THR A 134 17.71 -8.04 3.46
CA THR A 134 17.90 -7.00 4.48
C THR A 134 17.07 -7.34 5.73
N PRO A 135 17.63 -7.24 6.95
CA PRO A 135 16.92 -7.56 8.19
C PRO A 135 15.64 -6.74 8.32
N ARG A 136 14.54 -7.38 8.78
CA ARG A 136 13.33 -6.68 9.20
C ARG A 136 13.71 -5.69 10.30
N HIS A 137 13.51 -4.39 10.05
CA HIS A 137 13.44 -3.41 11.12
C HIS A 137 11.97 -3.24 11.46
N ASP A 138 11.59 -3.80 12.61
CA ASP A 138 10.28 -3.69 13.25
C ASP A 138 9.88 -2.23 13.52
#